data_AF-A0A7S3ALI1-F1
#
_entry.id   AF-A0A7S3ALI1-F1
#
_cell.length_a   1.000
_cell.length_b   1.000
_cell.length_c   1.000
_cell.angle_alpha   90.00
_cell.angle_beta   90.00
_cell.angle_gamma   90.00
#
_symmetry.space_group_name_H-M   'P 1'
#
loop_
_entity.id
_entity.type
_entity.pdbx_description
1 polymer ?
#
loop_
_entity_poly.entity_id
_entity_poly.type
_entity_poly.pdbx_seq_one_letter_code
_entity_poly.pdbx_strand_id
1 'polypeptide(L)'
;GGGDTRTSWAVACVDASGADGILRVVSEDGRQVLARTAVLAVPVSVLGAIRFEPPLPAEKAAAIASIVTMPALKVVLHLSCQPWGGDGGRDGAPPPVLHSVICA
;
A
#
# COMPACT_ATOMS: atom_id res chain seq x y z
N GLY A 1 -23.60 -8.50 3.94
CA GLY A 1 -23.70 -7.68 2.72
C GLY A 1 -22.32 -7.58 2.12
N GLY A 2 -22.16 -7.97 0.85
CA GLY A 2 -20.88 -7.82 0.16
C GLY A 2 -20.70 -6.36 -0.28
N GLY A 3 -19.52 -5.78 -0.07
CA GLY A 3 -19.18 -4.46 -0.60
C GLY A 3 -18.85 -4.54 -2.09
N ASP A 4 -19.31 -3.56 -2.89
CA ASP A 4 -18.85 -3.38 -4.27
C ASP A 4 -17.36 -3.03 -4.25
N THR A 5 -16.52 -3.98 -4.67
CA THR A 5 -15.05 -3.84 -4.68
C THR A 5 -14.56 -3.89 -6.11
N ARG A 6 -13.82 -2.86 -6.51
CA ARG A 6 -13.25 -2.74 -7.86
C ARG A 6 -11.74 -2.90 -7.79
N THR A 7 -11.24 -4.01 -8.32
CA THR A 7 -9.80 -4.23 -8.49
C THR A 7 -9.33 -3.60 -9.80
N SER A 8 -8.02 -3.37 -9.94
CA SER A 8 -7.44 -2.75 -11.15
C SER A 8 -8.10 -1.40 -11.49
N TRP A 9 -8.34 -0.61 -10.45
CA TRP A 9 -8.98 0.70 -10.52
C TRP A 9 -8.09 1.74 -9.81
N ALA A 10 -6.92 1.99 -10.41
CA ALA A 10 -5.97 2.97 -9.91
C ALA A 10 -6.59 4.38 -10.02
N VAL A 11 -6.78 5.05 -8.88
CA VAL A 11 -7.36 6.39 -8.83
C VAL A 11 -6.30 7.41 -9.24
N ALA A 12 -6.62 8.24 -10.23
CA ALA A 12 -5.76 9.29 -10.73
C ALA A 12 -6.18 10.69 -10.25
N CYS A 13 -7.48 10.91 -10.04
CA CYS A 13 -8.02 12.21 -9.63
C CYS A 13 -9.17 12.07 -8.63
N VAL A 14 -9.21 12.98 -7.66
CA VAL A 14 -10.35 13.24 -6.79
C VAL A 14 -10.78 14.71 -6.99
N ASP A 15 -11.93 14.90 -7.61
CA ASP A 15 -12.50 16.20 -7.94
C ASP A 15 -13.74 16.48 -7.09
N ALA A 16 -13.64 17.53 -6.28
CA ALA A 16 -14.65 18.10 -5.41
C ALA A 16 -15.04 19.53 -5.83
N SER A 17 -14.58 20.01 -6.99
CA SER A 17 -14.81 21.38 -7.47
C SER A 17 -16.24 21.61 -7.99
N GLY A 18 -17.00 20.53 -8.20
CA GLY A 18 -18.40 20.59 -8.63
C GLY A 18 -19.29 21.34 -7.63
N ALA A 19 -20.09 22.26 -8.13
CA ALA A 19 -21.09 23.01 -7.34
C ALA A 19 -22.26 22.15 -6.83
N ASP A 20 -22.37 20.91 -7.31
CA ASP A 20 -23.39 19.93 -6.94
C ASP A 20 -23.09 19.22 -5.60
N GLY A 21 -21.92 19.45 -5.00
CA GLY A 21 -21.50 18.77 -3.77
C GLY A 21 -21.21 17.28 -3.98
N ILE A 22 -21.02 16.86 -5.23
CA ILE A 22 -20.70 15.47 -5.59
C ILE A 22 -19.21 15.37 -5.93
N LEU A 23 -18.54 14.43 -5.28
CA LEU A 23 -17.16 14.05 -5.58
C LEU A 23 -17.12 13.14 -6.82
N ARG A 24 -16.20 13.45 -7.73
CA ARG A 24 -15.85 12.64 -8.88
C ARG A 24 -14.51 11.98 -8.62
N VAL A 25 -14.50 10.65 -8.56
CA VAL A 25 -13.26 9.87 -8.47
C VAL A 25 -12.99 9.29 -9.85
N VAL A 26 -11.84 9.64 -10.43
CA VAL A 26 -11.47 9.26 -11.80
C VAL A 26 -10.27 8.32 -11.74
N SER A 27 -10.36 7.18 -12.42
CA SER A 27 -9.23 6.26 -12.57
C SER A 27 -8.29 6.67 -13.70
N GLU A 28 -7.09 6.08 -13.73
CA GLU A 28 -6.09 6.33 -14.78
C GLU A 28 -6.61 6.07 -16.20
N ASP A 29 -7.54 5.12 -16.36
CA ASP A 29 -8.18 4.80 -17.64
C ASP A 29 -9.45 5.61 -17.93
N GLY A 30 -9.71 6.65 -17.14
CA GLY A 30 -10.80 7.60 -17.35
C GLY A 30 -12.18 7.16 -16.86
N ARG A 31 -12.33 5.94 -16.30
CA ARG A 31 -13.59 5.52 -15.65
C ARG A 31 -13.86 6.39 -14.42
N GLN A 32 -15.14 6.58 -14.08
CA GLN A 32 -15.54 7.48 -13.01
C GLN A 32 -16.52 6.84 -12.02
N VAL A 33 -16.45 7.29 -10.77
CA VAL A 33 -17.43 7.03 -9.73
C VAL A 33 -17.83 8.36 -9.09
N LEU A 34 -19.13 8.49 -8.81
CA LEU A 34 -19.70 9.62 -8.09
C LEU A 34 -19.98 9.23 -6.64
N ALA A 35 -19.61 10.07 -5.70
CA ALA A 35 -19.86 9.86 -4.28
C ALA A 35 -20.09 11.17 -3.55
N ARG A 36 -20.75 11.12 -2.39
CA ARG A 36 -20.85 12.29 -1.48
C ARG A 36 -19.59 12.47 -0.62
N THR A 37 -18.84 11.39 -0.42
CA THR A 37 -17.66 11.36 0.45
C THR A 37 -16.71 10.28 -0.05
N ALA A 38 -15.41 10.55 0.03
CA ALA A 38 -14.35 9.60 -0.29
C ALA A 38 -13.39 9.47 0.91
N VAL A 39 -12.99 8.25 1.23
CA VAL A 39 -11.95 7.96 2.22
C VAL A 39 -10.74 7.43 1.46
N LEU A 40 -9.65 8.19 1.50
CA LEU A 40 -8.38 7.78 0.90
C LEU A 40 -7.59 6.96 1.90
N ALA A 41 -7.59 5.65 1.70
CA ALA A 41 -6.85 4.68 2.52
C ALA A 41 -5.61 4.15 1.77
N VAL A 42 -4.94 5.01 1.01
CA VAL A 42 -3.70 4.67 0.31
C VAL A 42 -2.49 5.00 1.20
N PRO A 43 -1.32 4.36 0.97
CA PRO A 43 -0.10 4.77 1.63
C PRO A 43 0.19 6.26 1.40
N VAL A 44 0.78 6.93 2.38
CA VAL A 44 1.10 8.37 2.28
C VAL A 44 1.96 8.68 1.05
N SER A 45 2.92 7.81 0.72
CA SER A 45 3.78 7.95 -0.46
C SER A 45 3.01 7.98 -1.78
N VAL A 46 1.79 7.43 -1.82
CA VAL A 46 0.94 7.38 -3.02
C VAL A 46 0.06 8.63 -3.14
N LEU A 47 -0.18 9.37 -2.06
CA LEU A 47 -1.04 10.57 -2.09
C LEU A 47 -0.52 11.63 -3.08
N GLY A 48 0.81 11.74 -3.26
CA GLY A 48 1.40 12.66 -4.22
C GLY A 48 1.16 12.30 -5.69
N ALA A 49 0.76 11.06 -5.99
CA ALA A 49 0.43 10.61 -7.35
C ALA A 49 -1.03 10.89 -7.73
N ILE A 50 -1.89 11.22 -6.76
CA ILE A 50 -3.31 11.51 -6.98
C ILE A 50 -3.47 13.02 -7.15
N ARG A 51 -4.12 13.44 -8.23
CA ARG A 51 -4.50 14.85 -8.42
C ARG A 51 -5.73 15.18 -7.59
N PHE A 52 -5.68 16.31 -6.89
CA PHE A 52 -6.81 16.84 -6.13
C PHE A 52 -7.33 18.12 -6.76
N GLU A 53 -8.64 18.21 -6.94
CA GLU A 53 -9.32 19.41 -7.44
C GLU A 53 -10.44 19.80 -6.44
N PRO A 54 -10.33 20.93 -5.72
CA PRO A 54 -9.18 21.82 -5.66
C PRO A 54 -7.93 21.14 -5.05
N PRO A 55 -6.72 21.69 -5.29
CA PRO A 55 -5.50 21.17 -4.70
C PRO A 55 -5.58 21.07 -3.18
N LEU A 56 -4.85 20.11 -2.60
CA LEU A 56 -4.72 20.02 -1.14
C LEU A 56 -4.15 21.33 -0.58
N PRO A 57 -4.59 21.75 0.61
CA PRO A 57 -3.97 22.87 1.33
C PRO A 57 -2.46 22.68 1.45
N ALA A 58 -1.70 23.77 1.28
CA ALA A 58 -0.25 23.73 1.25
C ALA A 58 0.38 23.03 2.47
N GLU A 59 -0.20 23.21 3.66
CA GLU A 59 0.23 22.52 4.88
C GLU A 59 0.13 21.00 4.77
N LYS A 60 -0.96 20.47 4.20
CA LYS A 60 -1.14 19.03 3.98
C LYS A 60 -0.18 18.51 2.91
N ALA A 61 0.01 19.26 1.83
CA ALA A 61 0.96 18.89 0.78
C ALA A 61 2.40 18.83 1.33
N ALA A 62 2.80 19.80 2.16
CA ALA A 62 4.10 19.82 2.82
C ALA A 62 4.28 18.65 3.81
N ALA A 63 3.25 18.32 4.58
CA ALA A 63 3.28 17.18 5.49
C ALA A 63 3.40 15.83 4.75
N ILE A 64 2.73 15.67 3.60
CA ILE A 64 2.89 14.48 2.75
C ILE A 64 4.32 14.39 2.23
N ALA A 65 4.89 15.52 1.76
CA ALA A 65 6.24 15.56 1.21
C ALA A 65 7.36 15.31 2.24
N SER A 66 7.12 15.56 3.53
CA SER A 66 8.13 15.37 4.58
C SER A 66 8.22 13.92 5.09
N ILE A 67 7.24 13.07 4.76
CA ILE A 67 7.21 11.68 5.20
C ILE A 67 8.05 10.82 4.26
N VAL A 68 9.22 10.38 4.75
CA VAL A 68 10.11 9.49 4.01
C VAL A 68 9.61 8.05 4.11
N THR A 69 9.33 7.43 2.97
CA THR A 69 9.03 5.99 2.86
C THR A 69 10.23 5.28 2.28
N MET A 70 10.78 4.32 3.00
CA MET A 70 11.95 3.55 2.53
C MET A 70 11.52 2.19 1.99
N PRO A 71 12.15 1.71 0.90
CA PRO A 71 11.95 0.34 0.46
C PRO A 71 12.47 -0.64 1.51
N ALA A 72 11.76 -1.74 1.69
CA ALA A 72 12.20 -2.88 2.49
C ALA A 72 12.21 -4.11 1.60
N LEU A 73 13.27 -4.93 1.73
CA LEU A 73 13.36 -6.22 1.08
C LEU A 73 12.88 -7.29 2.06
N LYS A 74 11.96 -8.15 1.63
CA LYS A 74 11.61 -9.34 2.41
C LYS A 74 12.35 -10.55 1.84
N VAL A 75 13.15 -11.17 2.69
CA VAL A 75 13.80 -12.46 2.38
C VAL A 75 13.05 -13.56 3.10
N VAL A 76 12.55 -14.54 2.34
CA VAL A 76 11.90 -15.72 2.90
C VAL A 76 12.83 -16.91 2.73
N LEU A 77 13.15 -17.56 3.85
CA LEU A 77 14.01 -18.73 3.91
C LEU A 77 13.16 -19.97 4.20
N HIS A 78 13.29 -20.99 3.35
CA HIS A 78 12.77 -22.31 3.66
C HIS A 78 13.91 -23.20 4.12
N LEU A 79 13.82 -23.66 5.38
CA LEU A 79 14.86 -24.41 6.07
C LEU A 79 14.34 -25.81 6.41
N SER A 80 15.23 -26.80 6.37
CA SER A 80 14.90 -28.20 6.68
C SER A 80 14.47 -28.43 8.14
N CYS A 81 14.81 -27.52 9.04
CA CYS A 81 14.42 -27.54 10.45
C CYS A 81 14.45 -26.12 11.04
N GLN A 82 13.86 -25.93 12.22
CA GLN A 82 13.84 -24.64 12.93
C GLN A 82 15.20 -24.38 13.61
N PRO A 83 15.98 -23.37 13.20
CA PRO A 83 17.29 -23.07 13.79
C PRO A 83 17.21 -22.32 15.13
N TRP A 84 16.12 -21.60 15.37
CA TRP A 84 15.94 -20.74 16.54
C TRP A 84 14.93 -21.38 17.50
N GLY A 85 15.45 -22.10 18.49
CA GLY A 85 14.68 -22.73 19.56
C GLY A 85 15.65 -23.21 20.63
N GLY A 86 15.76 -22.45 21.71
CA GLY A 86 16.38 -22.93 22.94
C GLY A 86 15.50 -24.04 23.50
N ASP A 87 16.04 -25.26 23.48
CA ASP A 87 15.97 -26.26 24.54
C ASP A 87 16.73 -27.49 24.03
N GLY A 88 18.02 -27.53 24.35
CA GLY A 88 18.90 -28.67 24.07
C GLY A 88 19.29 -28.76 22.61
N GLY A 89 20.51 -28.29 22.30
CA GLY A 89 21.20 -28.83 21.15
C GLY A 89 21.09 -30.35 21.20
N ARG A 90 20.41 -30.95 20.22
CA ARG A 90 20.74 -32.31 19.84
C ARG A 90 22.14 -32.20 19.28
N ASP A 91 23.15 -32.35 20.14
CA ASP A 91 24.52 -32.58 19.72
C ASP A 91 24.48 -33.69 18.66
N GLY A 92 24.74 -33.34 17.41
CA GLY A 92 24.71 -34.24 16.26
C GLY A 92 23.56 -34.05 15.24
N ALA A 93 22.62 -33.11 15.43
CA ALA A 93 21.69 -32.77 14.34
C ALA A 93 22.48 -32.07 13.20
N PRO A 94 22.28 -32.47 11.92
CA PRO A 94 22.93 -31.79 10.80
C PRO A 94 22.52 -30.31 10.80
N PRO A 95 23.41 -29.40 10.41
CA PRO A 95 23.08 -27.99 10.34
C PRO A 95 21.86 -27.80 9.43
N PRO A 96 20.95 -26.86 9.74
CA PRO A 96 19.82 -26.55 8.88
C PRO A 96 20.33 -26.28 7.46
N VAL A 97 19.81 -27.04 6.49
CA VAL A 97 20.14 -26.84 5.09
C VAL A 97 19.15 -25.85 4.50
N LEU A 98 19.67 -24.80 3.86
CA LEU A 98 18.89 -23.86 3.11
C LEU A 98 18.43 -24.51 1.80
N HIS A 99 17.13 -24.71 1.64
CA HIS A 99 16.58 -25.27 0.40
C HIS A 99 16.37 -24.22 -0.69
N SER A 100 15.85 -23.05 -0.30
CA SER A 100 15.56 -21.97 -1.23
C SER A 100 15.52 -20.61 -0.53
N VAL A 101 15.98 -19.59 -1.25
CA VAL A 101 15.84 -18.18 -0.89
C VAL A 101 14.91 -17.53 -1.90
N ILE A 102 13.89 -16.82 -1.42
CA ILE A 102 13.02 -15.99 -2.24
C ILE A 102 13.20 -14.55 -1.79
N CYS A 103 13.59 -13.69 -2.73
CA CYS A 103 13.67 -12.25 -2.56
C CYS A 103 12.43 -11.62 -3.21
N ALA A 104 11.64 -10.87 -2.45
CA ALA A 104 10.43 -10.18 -2.91
C ALA A 104 10.37 -8.74 -2.39
#